data_AF-A0A2N8TLB3-F1
#
_entry.id   AF-A0A2N8TLB3-F1
#
_cell.length_a   1.000
_cell.length_b   1.000
_cell.length_c   1.000
_cell.angle_alpha   90.00
_cell.angle_beta   90.00
_cell.angle_gamma   90.00
#
_symmetry.space_group_name_H-M   'P 1'
#
loop_
_entity.id
_entity.type
_entity.pdbx_description
1 polymer ?
#
loop_
_entity_poly.entity_id
_entity_poly.type
_entity_poly.pdbx_seq_one_letter_code
_entity_poly.pdbx_strand_id
1 'polypeptide(L)' 'MRYAVLGTGQVGRTLGGRLVELGHEVRLGSRTRDNTAAVQWAAAAGPGGGGPL' A
#
# COMPACT_ATOMS: atom_id res chain seq x y z
N MET A 1 -13.31 -2.18 4.21
CA MET A 1 -13.33 -1.04 3.25
C MET A 1 -12.06 -1.07 2.42
N ARG A 2 -12.13 -0.67 1.15
CA ARG A 2 -11.01 -0.69 0.20
C ARG A 2 -10.43 0.71 0.00
N TYR A 3 -9.13 0.86 0.23
CA TYR A 3 -8.42 2.14 0.09
C TYR A 3 -7.31 2.02 -0.95
N ALA A 4 -7.20 3.04 -1.81
CA ALA A 4 -6.08 3.19 -2.72
C ALA A 4 -5.24 4.39 -2.28
N VAL A 5 -3.97 4.16 -1.98
CA VAL A 5 -3.01 5.20 -1.61
C VAL A 5 -2.10 5.46 -2.80
N LEU A 6 -2.30 6.60 -3.46
CA LEU A 6 -1.54 7.00 -4.63
C LEU A 6 -0.29 7.76 -4.19
N GLY A 7 0.83 7.04 -4.13
CA GLY A 7 2.12 7.54 -3.69
C GLY A 7 2.84 6.52 -2.81
N THR A 8 4.01 6.06 -3.27
CA THR A 8 4.85 5.09 -2.55
C THR A 8 5.92 5.77 -1.68
N GLY A 9 5.71 7.04 -1.33
CA GLY A 9 6.59 7.78 -0.41
C GLY A 9 6.46 7.28 1.03
N GLN A 10 7.25 7.85 1.94
CA GLN A 10 7.17 7.55 3.38
C GLN A 10 5.73 7.72 3.91
N VAL A 11 5.09 8.84 3.57
CA VAL A 11 3.71 9.14 4.01
C VAL A 11 2.71 8.08 3.55
N GLY A 12 2.76 7.68 2.28
CA GLY A 12 1.83 6.70 1.73
C GLY A 12 1.98 5.31 2.37
N ARG A 13 3.21 4.90 2.66
CA ARG A 13 3.48 3.64 3.36
C ARG A 13 2.99 3.65 4.80
N THR A 14 3.19 4.74 5.53
CA THR A 14 2.74 4.87 6.92
C THR A 14 1.22 4.88 7.01
N LEU A 15 0.54 5.67 6.16
CA LEU A 15 -0.92 5.68 6.08
C LEU A 15 -1.47 4.31 5.71
N GLY A 16 -0.87 3.66 4.71
CA GLY A 16 -1.28 2.33 4.31
C GLY A 16 -1.12 1.32 5.44
N GLY A 17 0.01 1.34 6.15
CA GLY A 17 0.27 0.44 7.28
C GLY A 17 -0.79 0.57 8.38
N ARG A 18 -1.11 1.81 8.79
CA ARG A 18 -2.15 2.05 9.82
C ARG A 18 -3.54 1.60 9.37
N LEU A 19 -3.88 1.81 8.10
CA LEU A 19 -5.16 1.35 7.55
C LEU A 19 -5.25 -0.19 7.51
N VAL A 20 -4.14 -0.87 7.19
CA VAL A 20 -4.08 -2.34 7.25
C VAL A 20 -4.18 -2.85 8.69
N GLU A 21 -3.51 -2.21 9.65
CA GLU A 21 -3.65 -2.51 11.09
C GLU A 21 -5.10 -2.38 11.59
N LEU A 22 -5.86 -1.43 11.04
CA LEU A 22 -7.29 -1.24 11.34
C LEU A 22 -8.21 -2.27 10.66
N GLY A 23 -7.65 -3.25 9.93
CA GLY A 23 -8.42 -4.28 9.23
C GLY A 23 -9.02 -3.80 7.92
N HIS A 24 -8.46 -2.75 7.32
CA HIS A 24 -8.88 -2.27 6.01
C HIS A 24 -8.00 -2.85 4.89
N GLU A 25 -8.61 -3.06 3.73
CA GLU A 25 -7.91 -3.55 2.55
C GLU A 25 -7.31 -2.34 1.84
N VAL A 26 -5.98 -2.28 1.72
CA VAL A 26 -5.26 -1.11 1.20
C VAL A 26 -4.38 -1.54 0.04
N ARG A 27 -4.37 -0.76 -1.03
CA ARG A 27 -3.44 -0.90 -2.15
C ARG A 27 -2.63 0.36 -2.33
N LEU A 28 -1.31 0.21 -2.49
CA LEU A 28 -0.44 1.31 -2.89
C LEU A 28 -0.32 1.35 -4.42
N GLY A 29 -0.62 2.51 -4.99
CA GLY A 29 -0.40 2.83 -6.40
C GLY A 29 0.66 3.91 -6.57
N SER A 30 1.31 3.94 -7.73
CA SER A 30 2.24 4.99 -8.12
C SER A 30 1.98 5.39 -9.56
N ARG A 31 2.48 6.57 -9.96
CA ARG A 31 2.49 7.01 -11.37
C ARG A 31 3.36 6.08 -12.24
N THR A 32 4.26 5.33 -11.62
CA THR A 32 5.10 4.33 -12.29
C THR A 32 4.54 2.94 -12.01
N ARG A 33 4.21 2.20 -13.07
CA ARG A 33 3.66 0.83 -13.01
C ARG A 33 4.58 -0.15 -12.26
N ASP A 34 5.88 -0.04 -12.47
CA ASP A 34 6.89 -0.90 -11.84
C ASP A 34 7.47 -0.23 -10.60
N ASN A 35 6.63 -0.01 -9.59
CA ASN A 35 7.09 0.57 -8.34
C ASN A 35 7.48 -0.54 -7.35
N THR A 36 8.76 -0.92 -7.36
CA THR A 36 9.36 -1.87 -6.40
C THR A 36 9.02 -1.50 -4.96
N ALA A 37 8.89 -0.21 -4.66
CA ALA A 37 8.56 0.30 -3.35
C ALA A 37 7.10 0.06 -2.93
N ALA A 38 6.15 -0.07 -3.87
CA ALA A 38 4.79 -0.54 -3.60
C ALA A 38 4.78 -2.05 -3.31
N VAL A 39 5.52 -2.84 -4.09
CA VAL A 39 5.62 -4.30 -3.94
C VAL A 39 6.24 -4.67 -2.60
N GLN A 40 7.36 -4.03 -2.23
CA GLN A 40 8.01 -4.25 -0.93
C GLN A 40 7.11 -3.86 0.24
N TRP A 41 6.33 -2.78 0.11
CA TRP A 41 5.37 -2.43 1.14
C TRP A 41 4.23 -3.44 1.23
N ALA A 42 3.68 -3.90 0.11
CA ALA A 42 2.59 -4.88 0.12
C ALA A 42 3.05 -6.21 0.77
N ALA A 43 4.28 -6.63 0.49
CA ALA A 43 4.89 -7.77 1.15
C ALA A 43 5.06 -7.57 2.67
N ALA A 44 5.39 -6.35 3.11
CA ALA A 44 5.52 -6.01 4.53
C ALA A 44 4.17 -5.79 5.25
N ALA A 45 3.13 -5.34 4.53
CA ALA A 45 1.83 -5.03 5.09
C ALA A 45 0.96 -6.27 5.37
N GLY A 46 1.27 -7.43 4.77
CA GLY A 46 0.55 -8.68 5.01
C GLY A 46 -0.82 -8.76 4.29
N PRO A 47 -1.75 -9.64 4.71
CA PRO A 47 -2.93 -10.01 3.92
C PRO A 47 -3.92 -8.86 3.60
N GLY A 48 -3.79 -7.68 4.23
CA GLY A 48 -4.55 -6.47 3.89
C GLY A 48 -3.86 -5.54 2.89
N GLY A 49 -2.57 -5.75 2.58
CA GLY A 49 -1.79 -5.00 1.61
C GLY A 49 -1.88 -5.63 0.22
N GLY A 50 -2.86 -5.21 -0.58
CA GLY A 50 -2.99 -5.70 -1.95
C GLY A 50 -1.86 -5.17 -2.84
N GLY A 51 -1.32 -6.06 -3.68
CA GLY A 51 -0.26 -5.76 -4.65
C GLY A 51 -0.58 -4.61 -5.60
N PRO A 52 0.45 -4.13 -6.33
CA PRO A 52 0.38 -2.89 -7.11
C PRO A 52 -0.81 -2.90 -8.09
N LEU A 53 -1.46 -1.73 -8.17
CA LEU A 53 -2.51 -1.41 -9.14
C LEU A 53 -1.91 -0.90 -10.44
#